data_AF-A0A0G0XGW9-F1
#
_entry.id   AF-A0A0G0XGW9-F1
#
_cell.length_a   1.000
_cell.length_b   1.000
_cell.length_c   1.000
_cell.angle_alpha   90.00
_cell.angle_beta   90.00
_cell.angle_gamma   90.00
#
_symmetry.space_group_name_H-M   'P 1'
#
loop_
_entity.id
_entity.type
_entity.pdbx_description
1 polymer ?
#
loop_
_entity_poly.entity_id
_entity_poly.type
_entity_poly.pdbx_seq_one_letter_code
_entity_poly.pdbx_strand_id
1 'polypeptide(L)'
;MTTKKIIFNSDHICLESHSSAWVDWYAQERAIIHSCFAPNRVLGMEHYGSTSIQGMCAKPIVDILVGITTFELLDTEKTLLAKIGYEFIERSSFCERFYLIKRGEKNFNLAVVLHEDDLWNMCLATREYLKIHPDVQATYTRIKNEAIAQGYTTIDAYSRYKRNFINALSKEALQWQSSRGERELPPSHTTVRTVRYTAVHADTDKS
;
A
#
# COMPACT_ATOMS: atom_id res chain seq x y z
N MET A 1 -25.27 32.71 17.08
CA MET A 1 -25.29 31.32 17.58
C MET A 1 -24.10 30.60 16.99
N THR A 2 -23.02 30.48 17.77
CA THR A 2 -21.76 29.90 17.31
C THR A 2 -21.88 28.38 17.34
N THR A 3 -22.03 27.77 16.16
CA THR A 3 -22.04 26.32 16.00
C THR A 3 -20.72 25.77 16.53
N LYS A 4 -20.78 25.08 17.67
CA LYS A 4 -19.64 24.34 18.21
C LYS A 4 -19.14 23.39 17.13
N LYS A 5 -17.94 23.67 16.61
CA LYS A 5 -17.17 22.73 15.82
C LYS A 5 -16.95 21.51 16.72
N ILE A 6 -17.66 20.42 16.45
CA ILE A 6 -17.39 19.13 17.11
C ILE A 6 -16.02 18.70 16.60
N ILE A 7 -14.99 19.02 17.37
CA ILE A 7 -13.69 18.41 17.22
C ILE A 7 -13.91 16.97 17.69
N PHE A 8 -14.00 16.02 16.77
CA PHE A 8 -13.97 14.61 17.11
C PHE A 8 -12.56 14.27 17.60
N ASN A 9 -12.33 14.57 18.88
CA ASN A 9 -11.11 14.26 19.61
C ASN A 9 -11.24 12.87 20.23
N SER A 10 -11.38 11.85 19.40
CA SER A 10 -11.22 10.49 19.90
C SER A 10 -10.29 9.72 18.99
N ASP A 11 -9.03 9.61 19.41
CA ASP A 11 -8.10 8.58 18.95
C ASP A 11 -8.65 7.15 19.18
N HIS A 12 -9.81 7.03 19.84
CA HIS A 12 -10.53 5.80 20.02
C HIS A 12 -10.99 5.20 18.70
N ILE A 13 -10.70 3.91 18.54
CA ILE A 13 -11.09 3.10 17.41
C ILE A 13 -12.20 2.12 17.81
N CYS A 14 -13.14 1.93 16.91
CA CYS A 14 -14.07 0.81 16.91
C CYS A 14 -13.87 0.03 15.61
N LEU A 15 -14.14 -1.27 15.64
CA LEU A 15 -14.18 -2.09 14.44
C LEU A 15 -15.61 -2.21 13.94
N GLU A 16 -15.77 -2.00 12.64
CA GLU A 16 -17.04 -2.11 11.95
C GLU A 16 -16.96 -3.27 10.95
N SER A 17 -18.12 -3.88 10.69
CA SER A 17 -18.27 -4.79 9.56
C SER A 17 -17.96 -4.07 8.25
N HIS A 18 -17.56 -4.84 7.24
CA HIS A 18 -17.26 -4.27 5.93
C HIS A 18 -18.43 -3.43 5.39
N SER A 19 -18.10 -2.25 4.87
CA SER A 19 -19.07 -1.33 4.25
C SER A 19 -18.66 -1.00 2.82
N SER A 20 -19.58 -1.15 1.86
CA SER A 20 -19.35 -0.76 0.47
C SER A 20 -19.13 0.74 0.31
N ALA A 21 -19.60 1.56 1.26
CA ALA A 21 -19.38 3.00 1.27
C ALA A 21 -17.88 3.36 1.30
N TRP A 22 -17.01 2.50 1.84
CA TRP A 22 -15.57 2.75 1.85
C TRP A 22 -14.96 2.78 0.43
N VAL A 23 -15.53 2.01 -0.50
CA VAL A 23 -15.13 2.04 -1.92
C VAL A 23 -15.50 3.38 -2.54
N ASP A 24 -16.70 3.88 -2.24
CA ASP A 24 -17.17 5.19 -2.71
C ASP A 24 -16.36 6.34 -2.10
N TRP A 25 -16.04 6.24 -0.80
CA TRP A 25 -15.19 7.22 -0.11
C TRP A 25 -13.80 7.29 -0.73
N TYR A 26 -13.20 6.13 -1.00
CA TYR A 26 -11.93 6.07 -1.71
C TYR A 26 -12.03 6.71 -3.10
N ALA A 27 -13.02 6.34 -3.92
CA ALA A 27 -13.15 6.84 -5.29
C ALA A 27 -13.29 8.38 -5.33
N GLN A 28 -14.11 8.94 -4.45
CA GLN A 28 -14.31 10.38 -4.32
C GLN A 28 -13.03 11.08 -3.85
N GLU A 29 -12.41 10.60 -2.76
CA GLU A 29 -11.23 11.23 -2.17
C GLU A 29 -10.00 11.10 -3.07
N ARG A 30 -9.87 9.98 -3.81
CA ARG A 30 -8.82 9.78 -4.83
C ARG A 30 -8.84 10.90 -5.86
N ALA A 31 -10.01 11.26 -6.39
CA ALA A 31 -10.13 12.32 -7.40
C ALA A 31 -9.69 13.68 -6.84
N ILE A 32 -10.06 13.98 -5.59
CA ILE A 32 -9.66 15.22 -4.90
C ILE A 32 -8.15 15.26 -4.69
N ILE A 33 -7.57 14.18 -4.14
CA ILE A 33 -6.12 14.08 -3.91
C ILE A 33 -5.35 14.18 -5.22
N HIS A 34 -5.78 13.50 -6.28
CA HIS A 34 -5.10 13.53 -7.58
C HIS A 34 -4.96 14.97 -8.12
N SER A 35 -5.98 15.81 -7.93
CA SER A 35 -5.95 17.22 -8.35
C SER A 35 -4.92 18.09 -7.61
N CYS A 36 -4.34 17.59 -6.51
CA CYS A 36 -3.33 18.30 -5.72
C CYS A 36 -1.90 18.09 -6.23
N PHE A 37 -1.68 17.11 -7.10
CA PHE A 37 -0.35 16.79 -7.63
C PHE A 37 -0.09 17.47 -8.97
N ALA A 38 1.16 17.80 -9.26
CA ALA A 38 1.52 18.35 -10.57
C ALA A 38 1.29 17.28 -11.67
N PRO A 39 1.05 17.71 -12.93
CA PRO A 39 0.86 16.77 -14.04
C PRO A 39 1.97 15.72 -14.13
N ASN A 40 1.59 14.48 -14.42
CA ASN A 40 2.48 13.32 -14.56
C ASN A 40 3.26 12.91 -13.29
N ARG A 41 3.03 13.53 -12.13
CA ARG A 41 3.72 13.12 -10.89
C ARG A 41 3.14 11.87 -10.25
N VAL A 42 1.84 11.64 -10.39
CA VAL A 42 1.17 10.44 -9.87
C VAL A 42 1.14 9.38 -10.95
N LEU A 43 1.80 8.26 -10.70
CA LEU A 43 1.83 7.09 -11.59
C LEU A 43 0.73 6.07 -11.23
N GLY A 44 0.34 6.04 -9.96
CA GLY A 44 -0.72 5.14 -9.48
C GLY A 44 -1.37 5.65 -8.20
N MET A 45 -2.64 5.31 -8.02
CA MET A 45 -3.35 5.51 -6.75
C MET A 45 -4.22 4.30 -6.46
N GLU A 46 -4.11 3.76 -5.25
CA GLU A 46 -4.72 2.48 -4.89
C GLU A 46 -5.42 2.56 -3.53
N HIS A 47 -6.56 1.90 -3.40
CA HIS A 47 -7.20 1.65 -2.11
C HIS A 47 -6.49 0.46 -1.47
N TYR A 48 -5.89 0.64 -0.30
CA TYR A 48 -5.23 -0.46 0.40
C TYR A 48 -5.72 -0.59 1.85
N GLY A 49 -5.13 -1.52 2.60
CA GLY A 49 -5.53 -1.80 3.97
C GLY A 49 -6.87 -2.54 4.06
N SER A 50 -7.35 -2.78 5.28
CA SER A 50 -8.52 -3.65 5.51
C SER A 50 -9.82 -3.11 4.89
N THR A 51 -9.99 -1.79 4.77
CA THR A 51 -11.21 -1.20 4.17
C THR A 51 -11.34 -1.45 2.66
N SER A 52 -10.24 -1.81 1.99
CA SER A 52 -10.22 -2.19 0.56
C SER A 52 -10.64 -3.64 0.30
N ILE A 53 -10.86 -4.43 1.36
CA ILE A 53 -11.10 -5.87 1.26
C ILE A 53 -12.54 -6.18 1.65
N GLN A 54 -13.30 -6.72 0.69
CA GLN A 54 -14.68 -7.13 0.91
C GLN A 54 -14.79 -8.19 2.03
N GLY A 55 -15.78 -8.02 2.90
CA GLY A 55 -16.06 -8.92 4.02
C GLY A 55 -15.14 -8.76 5.23
N MET A 56 -14.10 -7.93 5.15
CA MET A 56 -13.17 -7.73 6.26
C MET A 56 -13.63 -6.62 7.20
N CYS A 57 -13.68 -6.90 8.52
CA CYS A 57 -13.91 -5.84 9.51
C CYS A 57 -12.75 -4.83 9.49
N ALA A 58 -13.00 -3.57 9.83
CA ALA A 58 -11.94 -2.57 9.87
C ALA A 58 -12.30 -1.43 10.81
N LYS A 59 -11.29 -0.64 11.20
CA LYS A 59 -11.55 0.72 11.64
C LYS A 59 -12.05 1.51 10.41
N PRO A 60 -13.07 2.38 10.53
CA PRO A 60 -13.66 3.12 9.40
C PRO A 60 -12.73 4.26 8.94
N ILE A 61 -11.53 3.89 8.51
CA ILE A 61 -10.48 4.77 7.98
C ILE A 61 -10.04 4.17 6.66
N VAL A 62 -10.22 4.92 5.57
CA VAL A 62 -9.82 4.51 4.23
C VAL A 62 -8.33 4.79 4.06
N ASP A 63 -7.55 3.77 3.74
CA ASP A 63 -6.12 3.92 3.47
C ASP A 63 -5.88 4.08 1.96
N ILE A 64 -5.26 5.18 1.57
CA ILE A 64 -4.98 5.56 0.17
C ILE A 64 -3.47 5.51 -0.05
N LEU A 65 -3.04 4.77 -1.06
CA LEU A 65 -1.65 4.67 -1.49
C LEU A 65 -1.47 5.48 -2.78
N VAL A 66 -0.48 6.37 -2.82
CA VAL A 66 -0.14 7.19 -4.00
C VAL A 66 1.30 6.92 -4.38
N GLY A 67 1.49 6.41 -5.60
CA GLY A 67 2.80 6.15 -6.19
C GLY A 67 3.22 7.32 -7.03
N ILE A 68 4.32 7.98 -6.65
CA ILE A 68 4.89 9.13 -7.35
C ILE A 68 6.18 8.78 -8.09
N THR A 69 6.52 9.60 -9.09
CA THR A 69 7.70 9.41 -9.96
C THR A 69 9.04 9.62 -9.24
N THR A 70 9.12 10.62 -8.37
CA THR A 70 10.32 10.93 -7.57
C THR A 70 9.93 11.07 -6.10
N PHE A 71 10.78 10.62 -5.18
CA PHE A 71 10.45 10.58 -3.74
C PHE A 71 10.57 11.95 -3.06
N GLU A 72 9.78 12.89 -3.54
CA GLU A 72 9.72 14.26 -3.05
C GLU A 72 8.29 14.77 -3.23
N LEU A 73 7.85 15.56 -2.26
CA LEU A 73 6.63 16.36 -2.38
C LEU A 73 7.03 17.81 -2.60
N LEU A 74 6.48 18.42 -3.64
CA LEU A 74 6.64 19.84 -3.89
C LEU A 74 5.90 20.64 -2.81
N ASP A 75 6.40 21.83 -2.47
CA ASP A 75 5.72 22.66 -1.46
C ASP A 75 4.32 23.10 -1.89
N THR A 76 4.09 23.24 -3.20
CA THR A 76 2.76 23.44 -3.77
C THR A 76 1.83 22.26 -3.50
N GLU A 77 2.29 21.03 -3.69
CA GLU A 77 1.52 19.81 -3.42
C GLU A 77 1.21 19.67 -1.93
N LYS A 78 2.20 19.92 -1.06
CA LYS A 78 1.99 19.94 0.39
C LYS A 78 0.94 20.97 0.80
N THR A 79 1.01 22.16 0.22
CA THR A 79 0.05 23.26 0.49
C THR A 79 -1.36 22.89 0.04
N LEU A 80 -1.49 22.28 -1.14
CA LEU A 80 -2.79 21.85 -1.67
C LEU A 80 -3.39 20.71 -0.83
N LEU A 81 -2.59 19.71 -0.44
CA LEU A 81 -3.00 18.63 0.45
C LEU A 81 -3.45 19.16 1.81
N ALA A 82 -2.71 20.11 2.39
CA ALA A 82 -3.09 20.77 3.63
C ALA A 82 -4.42 21.53 3.49
N LYS A 83 -4.62 22.22 2.36
CA LYS A 83 -5.85 22.98 2.08
C LYS A 83 -7.10 22.10 2.01
N ILE A 84 -6.99 20.85 1.56
CA ILE A 84 -8.09 19.88 1.55
C ILE A 84 -8.24 19.08 2.85
N GLY A 85 -7.49 19.45 3.89
CA GLY A 85 -7.62 18.95 5.26
C GLY A 85 -6.67 17.81 5.65
N TYR A 86 -5.58 17.58 4.91
CA TYR A 86 -4.55 16.62 5.33
C TYR A 86 -3.52 17.25 6.26
N GLU A 87 -3.21 16.54 7.33
CA GLU A 87 -2.14 16.87 8.26
C GLU A 87 -0.96 15.92 8.04
N PHE A 88 0.25 16.49 7.96
CA PHE A 88 1.48 15.70 7.83
C PHE A 88 1.87 15.13 9.18
N ILE A 89 2.05 13.81 9.23
CA ILE A 89 2.62 13.16 10.41
C ILE A 89 4.13 13.28 10.34
N GLU A 90 4.75 13.70 11.44
CA GLU A 90 6.19 13.90 11.54
C GLU A 90 6.97 12.69 11.02
N ARG A 91 7.99 12.98 10.21
CA ARG A 91 8.86 11.98 9.58
C ARG A 91 10.21 11.96 10.28
N SER A 92 10.74 10.76 10.48
CA SER A 92 12.19 10.59 10.51
C SER A 92 12.74 10.61 9.08
N SER A 93 14.01 10.98 8.91
CA SER A 93 14.69 11.03 7.61
C SER A 93 14.79 9.68 6.89
N PHE A 94 14.48 8.57 7.56
CA PHE A 94 14.55 7.19 7.04
C PHE A 94 13.17 6.62 6.66
N CYS A 95 12.13 7.45 6.59
CA CYS A 95 10.79 6.97 6.32
C CYS A 95 10.56 6.76 4.81
N GLU A 96 10.23 5.54 4.40
CA GLU A 96 9.93 5.11 3.01
C GLU A 96 8.62 5.70 2.44
N ARG A 97 7.91 6.52 3.23
CA ARG A 97 6.69 7.21 2.80
C ARG A 97 6.58 8.62 3.36
N PHE A 98 5.83 9.46 2.68
CA PHE A 98 5.11 10.56 3.33
C PHE A 98 3.80 10.00 3.87
N TYR A 99 3.48 10.30 5.13
CA TYR A 99 2.26 9.84 5.77
C TYR A 99 1.43 11.03 6.23
N LEU A 100 0.21 11.13 5.73
CA LEU A 100 -0.72 12.20 6.05
C LEU A 100 -2.03 11.60 6.55
N ILE A 101 -2.72 12.34 7.41
CA ILE A 101 -4.02 11.95 7.93
C ILE A 101 -5.06 13.04 7.66
N LYS A 102 -6.30 12.62 7.42
CA LYS A 102 -7.47 13.48 7.40
C LYS A 102 -8.53 12.84 8.29
N ARG A 103 -9.06 13.60 9.25
CA ARG A 103 -10.08 13.17 10.21
C ARG A 103 -11.28 14.10 10.15
N GLY A 104 -12.48 13.54 10.19
CA GLY A 104 -13.72 14.30 10.02
C GLY A 104 -14.92 13.36 9.87
N GLU A 105 -15.89 13.75 9.04
CA GLU A 105 -17.04 12.88 8.70
C GLU A 105 -16.60 11.57 8.04
N LYS A 106 -15.58 11.65 7.18
CA LYS A 106 -14.89 10.51 6.57
C LYS A 106 -13.41 10.57 6.97
N ASN A 107 -12.84 9.43 7.33
CA ASN A 107 -11.46 9.36 7.79
C ASN A 107 -10.56 8.72 6.74
N PHE A 108 -9.39 9.34 6.50
CA PHE A 108 -8.44 8.89 5.50
C PHE A 108 -7.01 8.86 6.04
N ASN A 109 -6.25 7.83 5.66
CA ASN A 109 -4.81 7.85 5.73
C ASN A 109 -4.27 7.91 4.30
N LEU A 110 -3.29 8.77 4.08
CA LEU A 110 -2.64 8.91 2.80
C LEU A 110 -1.16 8.52 2.96
N ALA A 111 -0.75 7.48 2.25
CA ALA A 111 0.65 7.10 2.11
C ALA A 111 1.12 7.47 0.70
N VAL A 112 2.08 8.39 0.61
CA VAL A 112 2.75 8.74 -0.66
C VAL A 112 4.11 8.07 -0.68
N VAL A 113 4.37 7.26 -1.71
CA VAL A 113 5.54 6.39 -1.86
C VAL A 113 6.08 6.48 -3.28
N LEU A 114 7.30 6.00 -3.52
CA LEU A 114 7.73 5.74 -4.89
C LEU A 114 6.85 4.66 -5.52
N HIS A 115 6.41 4.91 -6.75
CA HIS A 115 5.62 3.93 -7.50
C HIS A 115 6.46 2.68 -7.78
N GLU A 116 5.85 1.50 -7.64
CA GLU A 116 6.49 0.19 -7.88
C GLU A 116 7.74 -0.11 -7.04
N ASP A 117 8.02 0.70 -6.01
CA ASP A 117 9.06 0.42 -5.02
C ASP A 117 8.56 -0.59 -3.94
N ASP A 118 9.45 -1.01 -3.04
CA ASP A 118 9.21 -2.07 -2.06
C ASP A 118 7.93 -1.85 -1.24
N LEU A 119 7.72 -0.64 -0.72
CA LEU A 119 6.54 -0.33 0.09
C LEU A 119 5.25 -0.28 -0.74
N TRP A 120 5.32 0.14 -2.01
CA TRP A 120 4.18 0.10 -2.92
C TRP A 120 3.76 -1.35 -3.18
N ASN A 121 4.71 -2.18 -3.59
CA ASN A 121 4.47 -3.59 -3.89
C ASN A 121 4.01 -4.35 -2.66
N MET A 122 4.66 -4.17 -1.51
CA MET A 122 4.28 -4.85 -0.26
C MET A 122 2.85 -4.52 0.17
N CYS A 123 2.42 -3.26 0.06
CA CYS A 123 1.05 -2.85 0.41
C CYS A 123 0.02 -3.55 -0.49
N LEU A 124 0.25 -3.58 -1.80
CA LEU A 124 -0.66 -4.20 -2.77
C LEU A 124 -0.64 -5.73 -2.66
N ALA A 125 0.53 -6.34 -2.50
CA ALA A 125 0.68 -7.77 -2.25
C ALA A 125 -0.15 -8.19 -1.04
N THR A 126 -0.03 -7.46 0.07
CA THR A 126 -0.78 -7.75 1.31
C THR A 126 -2.29 -7.69 1.08
N ARG A 127 -2.78 -6.70 0.34
CA ARG A 127 -4.20 -6.57 -0.02
C ARG A 127 -4.67 -7.78 -0.83
N GLU A 128 -3.97 -8.11 -1.91
CA GLU A 128 -4.35 -9.22 -2.80
C GLU A 128 -4.23 -10.58 -2.11
N TYR A 129 -3.21 -10.76 -1.26
CA TYR A 129 -3.03 -11.98 -0.46
C TYR A 129 -4.24 -12.22 0.45
N LEU A 130 -4.66 -11.21 1.21
CA LEU A 130 -5.80 -11.31 2.11
C LEU A 130 -7.14 -11.51 1.38
N LYS A 131 -7.27 -11.08 0.12
CA LYS A 131 -8.49 -11.29 -0.68
C LYS A 131 -8.71 -12.76 -1.06
N ILE A 132 -7.64 -13.53 -1.22
CA ILE A 132 -7.74 -14.91 -1.70
C ILE A 132 -7.40 -15.98 -0.65
N HIS A 133 -6.92 -15.58 0.54
CA HIS A 133 -6.63 -16.47 1.67
C HIS A 133 -7.59 -16.18 2.83
N PRO A 134 -8.82 -16.75 2.82
CA PRO A 134 -9.85 -16.45 3.81
C PRO A 134 -9.47 -16.88 5.24
N ASP A 135 -8.65 -17.91 5.39
CA ASP A 135 -8.09 -18.38 6.66
C ASP A 135 -7.14 -17.34 7.29
N VAL A 136 -6.29 -16.71 6.47
CA VAL A 136 -5.40 -15.62 6.89
C VAL A 136 -6.22 -14.37 7.21
N GLN A 137 -7.24 -14.07 6.40
CA GLN A 137 -8.18 -12.97 6.65
C GLN A 137 -8.91 -13.14 7.98
N ALA A 138 -9.39 -14.36 8.29
CA ALA A 138 -10.04 -14.70 9.54
C ALA A 138 -9.08 -14.56 10.74
N THR A 139 -7.85 -15.04 10.60
CA THR A 139 -6.79 -14.88 11.62
C THR A 139 -6.51 -13.41 11.90
N TYR A 140 -6.34 -12.59 10.85
CA TYR A 140 -6.10 -11.16 11.04
C TYR A 140 -7.31 -10.48 11.69
N THR A 141 -8.53 -10.87 11.33
CA THR A 141 -9.77 -10.39 11.95
C THR A 141 -9.83 -10.71 13.44
N ARG A 142 -9.49 -11.94 13.84
CA ARG A 142 -9.40 -12.34 15.25
C ARG A 142 -8.43 -11.47 16.03
N ILE A 143 -7.22 -11.27 15.52
CA ILE A 143 -6.18 -10.44 16.16
C ILE A 143 -6.67 -8.98 16.35
N LYS A 144 -7.41 -8.44 15.38
CA LYS A 144 -8.01 -7.10 15.50
C LYS A 144 -9.04 -7.04 16.63
N ASN A 145 -9.91 -8.04 16.74
CA ASN A 145 -10.91 -8.11 17.80
C ASN A 145 -10.28 -8.32 19.18
N GLU A 146 -9.25 -9.17 19.27
CA GLU A 146 -8.48 -9.38 20.52
C GLU A 146 -7.85 -8.08 21.01
N ALA A 147 -7.28 -7.25 20.12
CA ALA A 147 -6.74 -5.95 20.48
C ALA A 147 -7.81 -5.05 21.14
N ILE A 148 -9.00 -4.97 20.55
CA ILE A 148 -10.10 -4.17 21.11
C ILE A 148 -10.57 -4.74 22.45
N ALA A 149 -10.75 -6.06 22.54
CA ALA A 149 -11.18 -6.75 23.76
C ALA A 149 -10.20 -6.56 24.92
N GLN A 150 -8.91 -6.42 24.64
CA GLN A 150 -7.86 -6.13 25.63
C GLN A 150 -7.68 -4.64 25.93
N GLY A 151 -8.52 -3.76 25.38
CA GLY A 151 -8.49 -2.33 25.67
C GLY A 151 -7.49 -1.52 24.85
N TYR A 152 -6.88 -2.09 23.79
CA TYR A 152 -6.04 -1.36 22.84
C TYR A 152 -6.92 -0.53 21.88
N THR A 153 -7.65 0.43 22.44
CA THR A 153 -8.67 1.17 21.70
C THR A 153 -8.15 2.46 21.10
N THR A 154 -6.87 2.84 21.24
CA THR A 154 -6.33 4.01 20.51
C THR A 154 -5.67 3.59 19.20
N ILE A 155 -5.65 4.46 18.17
CA ILE A 155 -5.02 4.17 16.87
C ILE A 155 -3.60 3.61 17.05
N ASP A 156 -2.81 4.26 17.89
CA ASP A 156 -1.41 3.94 18.13
C ASP A 156 -1.24 2.63 18.92
N ALA A 157 -1.98 2.44 20.02
CA ALA A 157 -1.93 1.22 20.81
C ALA A 157 -2.37 -0.01 20.01
N TYR A 158 -3.45 0.13 19.23
CA TYR A 158 -3.93 -0.90 18.32
C TYR A 158 -2.95 -1.23 17.20
N SER A 159 -2.33 -0.20 16.61
CA SER A 159 -1.34 -0.40 15.54
C SER A 159 -0.09 -1.09 16.06
N ARG A 160 0.33 -0.80 17.30
CA ARG A 160 1.41 -1.54 17.98
C ARG A 160 1.04 -3.00 18.23
N TYR A 161 -0.13 -3.27 18.77
CA TYR A 161 -0.56 -4.62 19.14
C TYR A 161 -0.44 -5.62 17.98
N LYS A 162 -0.88 -5.21 16.79
CA LYS A 162 -0.93 -6.08 15.61
C LYS A 162 0.34 -6.05 14.76
N ARG A 163 1.32 -5.20 15.11
CA ARG A 163 2.47 -4.89 14.25
C ARG A 163 3.23 -6.13 13.82
N ASN A 164 3.53 -7.02 14.77
CA ASN A 164 4.31 -8.24 14.47
C ASN A 164 3.59 -9.15 13.47
N PHE A 165 2.28 -9.32 13.64
CA PHE A 165 1.48 -10.10 12.70
C PHE A 165 1.44 -9.45 11.33
N ILE A 166 1.20 -8.14 11.24
CA ILE A 166 1.16 -7.43 9.96
C ILE A 166 2.50 -7.48 9.23
N ASN A 167 3.62 -7.35 9.95
CA ASN A 167 4.95 -7.44 9.37
C ASN A 167 5.27 -8.86 8.84
N ALA A 168 4.80 -9.90 9.52
CA ALA A 168 4.95 -11.28 9.05
C ALA A 168 4.07 -11.53 7.81
N LEU A 169 2.80 -11.13 7.89
CA LEU A 169 1.83 -11.23 6.80
C LEU A 169 2.31 -10.51 5.54
N SER A 170 2.85 -9.30 5.66
CA SER A 170 3.26 -8.51 4.49
C SER A 170 4.48 -9.12 3.79
N LYS A 171 5.40 -9.74 4.54
CA LYS A 171 6.54 -10.49 3.98
C LYS A 171 6.07 -11.74 3.24
N GLU A 172 5.17 -12.50 3.86
CA GLU A 172 4.57 -13.69 3.26
C GLU A 172 3.80 -13.34 1.98
N ALA A 173 3.01 -12.26 2.01
CA ALA A 173 2.28 -11.76 0.85
C ALA A 173 3.21 -11.36 -0.30
N LEU A 174 4.33 -10.69 -0.01
CA LEU A 174 5.30 -10.32 -1.03
C LEU A 174 5.97 -11.55 -1.67
N GLN A 175 6.36 -12.54 -0.85
CA GLN A 175 6.89 -13.82 -1.35
C GLN A 175 5.87 -14.56 -2.22
N TRP A 176 4.60 -14.59 -1.78
CA TRP A 176 3.50 -15.17 -2.55
C TRP A 176 3.35 -14.49 -3.91
N GLN A 177 3.41 -13.16 -3.98
CA GLN A 177 3.28 -12.42 -5.24
C GLN A 177 4.43 -12.74 -6.20
N SER A 178 5.68 -12.77 -5.72
CA SER A 178 6.84 -13.16 -6.53
C SER A 178 6.71 -14.58 -7.12
N SER A 179 6.23 -15.54 -6.31
CA SER A 179 6.02 -16.93 -6.76
C SER A 179 4.93 -17.09 -7.83
N ARG A 180 4.03 -16.10 -7.98
CA ARG A 180 3.02 -16.09 -9.05
C ARG A 180 3.60 -15.60 -10.37
N GLY A 181 4.41 -14.54 -10.33
CA GLY A 181 5.11 -14.03 -11.51
C GLY A 181 6.03 -15.08 -12.14
N GLU A 182 6.69 -15.90 -11.31
CA GLU A 182 7.54 -17.00 -11.79
C GLU A 182 6.75 -18.16 -12.45
N ARG A 183 5.50 -18.39 -12.02
CA ARG A 183 4.64 -19.44 -12.60
C ARG A 183 3.99 -19.04 -13.92
N GLU A 184 3.90 -17.74 -14.20
CA GLU A 184 3.36 -17.20 -15.47
C GLU A 184 4.45 -16.99 -16.54
N LEU A 185 5.74 -17.06 -16.18
CA LEU A 185 6.83 -17.09 -17.15
C LEU A 185 6.88 -18.49 -17.81
N PRO A 186 6.76 -18.60 -19.15
CA PRO A 186 6.96 -19.87 -19.82
C PRO A 186 8.39 -20.37 -19.54
N PRO A 187 8.62 -21.70 -19.42
CA PRO A 187 9.95 -22.23 -19.22
C PRO A 187 10.85 -21.74 -20.34
N SER A 188 11.91 -21.01 -19.96
CA SER A 188 12.93 -20.58 -20.90
C SER A 188 13.64 -21.81 -21.44
N HIS A 189 13.23 -22.25 -22.64
CA HIS A 189 14.04 -23.15 -23.44
C HIS A 189 15.26 -22.36 -23.94
N THR A 190 16.25 -22.18 -23.07
CA THR A 190 17.60 -21.83 -23.47
C THR A 190 18.15 -23.03 -24.24
N THR A 191 17.94 -23.03 -25.55
CA THR A 191 18.69 -23.91 -26.45
C THR A 191 20.12 -23.42 -26.43
N VAL A 192 20.99 -24.16 -25.74
CA VAL A 192 22.44 -24.02 -25.88
C VAL A 192 22.78 -24.29 -27.35
N ARG A 193 22.99 -23.23 -28.13
CA ARG A 193 23.66 -23.36 -29.43
C ARG A 193 25.13 -23.63 -29.15
N THR A 194 25.52 -24.91 -29.22
CA THR A 194 26.92 -25.30 -29.36
C THR A 194 27.45 -24.69 -30.66
N VAL A 195 28.29 -23.66 -30.55
CA VAL A 195 29.10 -23.19 -31.67
C VAL A 195 30.22 -24.20 -31.87
N ARG A 196 30.12 -25.01 -32.94
CA ARG A 196 31.25 -25.81 -33.42
C ARG A 196 32.20 -24.87 -34.16
N TYR A 197 33.37 -24.64 -33.57
CA TYR A 197 34.52 -24.05 -34.28
C TYR A 197 35.16 -25.16 -35.13
N THR A 198 34.98 -25.12 -36.45
CA THR A 198 35.83 -25.89 -37.37
C THR A 198 37.04 -25.05 -37.72
N ALA A 199 38.21 -25.51 -37.28
CA ALA A 199 39.51 -25.02 -37.73
C ALA A 199 39.63 -25.21 -39.24
N VAL A 200 39.99 -24.15 -39.96
CA VAL A 200 40.45 -24.26 -41.34
C VAL A 200 41.98 -24.29 -41.28
N HIS A 201 42.53 -25.42 -41.68
CA HIS A 201 43.96 -25.63 -41.83
C HIS A 201 44.54 -24.67 -42.86
N ALA A 202 45.75 -24.20 -42.55
CA ALA A 202 46.66 -23.59 -43.49
C ALA A 202 47.09 -24.62 -44.53
N ASP A 203 47.00 -24.25 -45.81
CA ASP A 203 47.79 -24.86 -46.88
C ASP A 203 48.77 -23.82 -47.42
N THR A 204 50.04 -24.06 -47.08
CA THR A 204 51.22 -23.64 -47.80
C THR A 204 51.43 -24.56 -49.00
N ASP A 205 51.51 -24.05 -50.24
CA ASP A 205 52.72 -24.16 -51.08
C ASP A 205 52.51 -23.58 -52.50
N LYS A 206 53.52 -22.80 -52.91
CA LYS A 206 54.17 -22.71 -54.24
C LYS A 206 53.35 -22.73 -55.54
N SER A 207 53.42 -21.62 -56.26
CA SER A 207 54.30 -21.46 -57.45
C SER A 207 54.38 -20.00 -57.87
#